data_AF-A0A815Y1G0-F1
#
_entry.id   AF-A0A815Y1G0-F1
#
_cell.length_a   1.000
_cell.length_b   1.000
_cell.length_c   1.000
_cell.angle_alpha   90.00
_cell.angle_beta   90.00
_cell.angle_gamma   90.00
#
_symmetry.space_group_name_H-M   'P 1'
#
loop_
_entity.id
_entity.type
_entity.pdbx_description
1 polymer ?
#
loop_
_entity_poly.entity_id
_entity_poly.type
_entity_poly.pdbx_seq_one_letter_code
_entity_poly.pdbx_strand_id
1 'polypeptide(L)'
;LGQHDLALQEYNLWYESSLRNSNKLSPSLLEILDDYVQFRRGLTYASLNRHDNAIADYQRIFNKSNRLISSTIADRIFFRQGMSSMALNDAHDALINFNKSISLN
;
A
#
# COMPACT_ATOMS: atom_id res chain seq x y z
N LEU A 1 23.28 -3.32 0.15
CA LEU A 1 21.84 -3.56 -0.12
C LEU A 1 21.42 -4.72 0.76
N GLY A 2 20.48 -4.50 1.69
CA GLY A 2 19.98 -5.58 2.55
C GLY A 2 19.13 -6.57 1.74
N GLN A 3 18.99 -7.81 2.20
CA GLN A 3 18.16 -8.83 1.52
C GLN A 3 16.71 -8.37 1.29
N HIS A 4 16.20 -7.51 2.19
CA HIS A 4 14.87 -6.91 2.09
C HIS A 4 14.75 -5.82 1.01
N ASP A 5 15.80 -5.04 0.75
CA ASP A 5 15.81 -4.06 -0.34
C ASP A 5 15.84 -4.75 -1.71
N LEU A 6 16.58 -5.85 -1.80
CA LEU A 6 16.67 -6.66 -3.02
C LEU A 6 15.32 -7.29 -3.35
N ALA A 7 14.65 -7.88 -2.36
CA ALA A 7 13.32 -8.47 -2.52
C ALA A 7 12.28 -7.42 -2.98
N LEU A 8 12.38 -6.18 -2.48
CA LEU A 8 11.53 -5.09 -2.93
C LEU A 8 11.79 -4.71 -4.40
N GLN A 9 13.07 -4.65 -4.78
CA GLN A 9 13.48 -4.32 -6.14
C GLN A 9 13.07 -5.40 -7.12
N GLU A 10 13.31 -6.67 -6.80
CA GLU A 10 12.90 -7.83 -7.60
C GLU A 10 11.37 -7.89 -7.74
N TYR A 11 10.63 -7.63 -6.67
CA TYR A 11 9.16 -7.59 -6.71
C TYR A 11 8.64 -6.47 -7.62
N ASN A 12 9.22 -5.27 -7.53
CA ASN A 12 8.86 -4.15 -8.42
C ASN A 12 9.19 -4.45 -9.89
N LEU A 13 10.36 -5.04 -10.17
CA LEU A 13 10.75 -5.43 -11.52
C LEU A 13 9.86 -6.53 -12.09
N TRP A 14 9.51 -7.52 -11.27
CA TRP A 14 8.56 -8.57 -11.64
C TRP A 14 7.18 -7.98 -11.94
N TYR A 15 6.70 -7.04 -11.13
CA TYR A 15 5.42 -6.37 -11.37
C TYR A 15 5.43 -5.53 -12.65
N GLU A 16 6.44 -4.68 -12.83
CA GLU A 16 6.61 -3.85 -14.04
C GLU A 16 6.70 -4.69 -15.31
N SER A 17 7.39 -5.84 -15.26
CA SER A 17 7.46 -6.77 -16.38
C SER A 17 6.14 -7.52 -16.60
N SER A 18 5.41 -7.86 -15.53
CA SER A 18 4.08 -8.48 -15.60
C SER A 18 3.04 -7.54 -16.20
N LEU A 19 3.09 -6.24 -15.85
CA LEU A 19 2.28 -5.19 -16.48
C LEU A 19 2.61 -5.00 -17.95
N ARG A 20 3.89 -5.00 -18.34
CA ARG A 20 4.27 -4.86 -19.76
C ARG A 20 3.79 -6.02 -20.62
N ASN A 21 3.60 -7.20 -20.01
CA ASN A 21 3.06 -8.39 -20.66
C ASN A 21 1.53 -8.53 -20.48
N SER A 22 0.85 -7.55 -19.90
CA SER A 22 -0.55 -7.62 -19.48
C SER A 22 -1.57 -7.43 -20.61
N ASN A 23 -1.19 -7.66 -21.86
CA ASN A 23 -2.02 -7.51 -23.08
C ASN A 23 -3.32 -8.35 -23.04
N LYS A 24 -3.47 -9.20 -22.01
CA LYS A 24 -4.60 -10.12 -21.77
C LYS A 24 -5.45 -9.77 -20.53
N LEU A 25 -5.08 -8.77 -19.72
CA LEU A 25 -5.84 -8.41 -18.52
C LEU A 25 -6.85 -7.29 -18.84
N SER A 26 -8.04 -7.37 -18.26
CA SER A 26 -8.98 -6.24 -18.30
C SER A 26 -8.46 -5.05 -17.48
N PRO A 27 -8.82 -3.81 -17.81
CA PRO A 27 -8.43 -2.63 -17.03
C PRO A 27 -8.77 -2.76 -15.52
N SER A 28 -9.95 -3.32 -15.22
CA SER A 28 -10.37 -3.58 -13.83
C SER A 28 -9.45 -4.53 -13.06
N LEU A 29 -8.93 -5.57 -13.72
CA LEU A 29 -8.02 -6.52 -13.11
C LEU A 29 -6.62 -5.91 -12.93
N LEU A 30 -6.21 -5.05 -13.87
CA LEU A 30 -4.96 -4.29 -13.77
C LEU A 30 -4.96 -3.38 -12.55
N GLU A 31 -6.07 -2.69 -12.29
CA GLU A 31 -6.24 -1.81 -11.14
C GLU A 31 -6.18 -2.58 -9.81
N ILE A 32 -6.87 -3.73 -9.71
CA ILE A 32 -6.82 -4.60 -8.54
C ILE A 32 -5.38 -5.08 -8.28
N LEU A 33 -4.66 -5.44 -9.34
CA LEU A 33 -3.28 -5.89 -9.23
C LEU A 33 -2.35 -4.74 -8.76
N ASP A 34 -2.55 -3.53 -9.28
CA ASP A 34 -1.79 -2.34 -8.86
C ASP A 34 -2.03 -2.02 -7.39
N ASP A 35 -3.27 -2.07 -6.91
CA ASP A 35 -3.57 -1.83 -5.49
C ASP A 35 -2.91 -2.87 -4.58
N TYR A 36 -2.94 -4.14 -5.01
CA TYR A 36 -2.27 -5.22 -4.31
C TYR A 36 -0.75 -5.02 -4.23
N VAL A 37 -0.13 -4.58 -5.33
CA VAL A 37 1.31 -4.31 -5.38
C VAL A 37 1.67 -3.10 -4.54
N GLN A 38 0.92 -2.02 -4.62
CA GLN A 38 1.13 -0.83 -3.78
C GLN A 38 1.02 -1.19 -2.29
N PHE A 39 -0.01 -1.96 -1.91
CA PHE A 39 -0.15 -2.40 -0.53
C PHE A 39 1.03 -3.25 -0.06
N ARG A 40 1.47 -4.20 -0.88
CA ARG A 40 2.63 -5.08 -0.61
C ARG A 40 3.92 -4.29 -0.49
N ARG A 41 4.14 -3.36 -1.40
CA ARG A 41 5.31 -2.48 -1.40
C ARG A 41 5.34 -1.60 -0.16
N GLY A 42 4.19 -1.06 0.24
CA GLY A 42 4.05 -0.31 1.48
C GLY A 42 4.41 -1.14 2.71
N LEU A 43 3.99 -2.41 2.78
CA LEU A 43 4.39 -3.31 3.88
C LEU A 43 5.90 -3.52 3.92
N THR A 44 6.52 -3.73 2.75
CA THR A 44 7.97 -3.92 2.68
C THR A 44 8.71 -2.65 3.10
N TYR A 45 8.27 -1.47 2.63
CA TYR A 45 8.83 -0.20 3.09
C TYR A 45 8.71 -0.03 4.60
N ALA A 46 7.56 -0.36 5.20
CA ALA A 46 7.38 -0.30 6.64
C ALA A 46 8.33 -1.27 7.38
N SER A 47 8.56 -2.48 6.87
CA SER A 47 9.53 -3.43 7.46
C SER A 47 10.99 -2.97 7.34
N LEU A 48 11.28 -2.10 6.37
CA LEU A 48 12.58 -1.48 6.15
C LEU A 48 12.75 -0.17 6.95
N ASN A 49 11.81 0.16 7.86
CA ASN A 49 11.71 1.44 8.56
C ASN A 49 11.59 2.67 7.62
N ARG A 50 11.15 2.47 6.38
CA ARG A 50 10.92 3.52 5.38
C ARG A 50 9.45 3.96 5.40
N HIS A 51 8.99 4.45 6.54
CA HIS A 51 7.58 4.69 6.81
C HIS A 51 6.93 5.74 5.90
N ASP A 52 7.66 6.79 5.49
CA ASP A 52 7.14 7.78 4.53
C ASP A 52 6.81 7.14 3.18
N ASN A 53 7.68 6.25 2.69
CA ASN A 53 7.44 5.52 1.45
C ASN A 53 6.26 4.55 1.60
N ALA A 54 6.10 3.93 2.77
CA ALA A 54 4.96 3.07 3.05
C ALA A 54 3.63 3.83 3.01
N ILE A 55 3.56 4.99 3.68
CA ILE A 55 2.37 5.84 3.71
C ILE A 55 2.01 6.31 2.30
N ALA A 56 2.99 6.75 1.51
CA ALA A 56 2.77 7.20 0.15
C ALA A 56 2.16 6.09 -0.73
N ASP A 57 2.63 4.85 -0.59
CA ASP A 57 2.06 3.71 -1.33
C ASP A 57 0.63 3.38 -0.89
N TYR A 58 0.36 3.43 0.41
CA TYR A 58 -0.99 3.24 0.93
C TYR A 58 -1.98 4.30 0.44
N GLN A 59 -1.56 5.56 0.37
CA GLN A 59 -2.41 6.66 -0.12
C GLN A 59 -2.78 6.52 -1.60
N ARG A 60 -1.86 6.00 -2.43
CA ARG A 60 -2.11 5.81 -3.87
C ARG A 60 -3.32 4.92 -4.18
N ILE A 61 -3.60 3.95 -3.31
CA ILE A 61 -4.75 3.04 -3.45
C ILE A 61 -6.07 3.83 -3.42
N PHE A 62 -6.17 4.87 -2.60
CA PHE A 62 -7.37 5.70 -2.45
C PHE A 62 -7.49 6.82 -3.48
N ASN A 63 -6.40 7.20 -4.15
CA ASN A 63 -6.39 8.33 -5.08
C ASN A 63 -7.00 8.00 -6.46
N LYS A 64 -7.51 6.78 -6.65
CA LYS A 64 -8.10 6.33 -7.92
C LYS A 64 -9.60 6.64 -7.92
N SER A 65 -10.02 7.53 -8.81
CA SER A 65 -11.33 8.21 -8.82
C SER A 65 -12.55 7.34 -9.08
N ASN A 66 -12.40 6.07 -9.48
CA ASN A 66 -13.49 5.29 -10.08
C ASN A 66 -13.75 3.91 -9.43
N ARG A 67 -13.28 3.67 -8.19
CA ARG A 67 -13.40 2.34 -7.58
C ARG A 67 -13.87 2.39 -6.13
N LEU A 68 -14.85 1.54 -5.82
CA LEU A 68 -15.19 1.21 -4.44
C LEU A 68 -14.11 0.30 -3.86
N ILE A 69 -13.44 0.77 -2.82
CA ILE A 69 -12.55 -0.06 -2.00
C ILE A 69 -13.41 -0.71 -0.92
N SER A 70 -13.35 -2.03 -0.81
CA SER A 70 -14.03 -2.77 0.26
C SER A 70 -13.61 -2.22 1.63
N SER A 71 -14.56 -2.09 2.56
CA SER A 71 -14.31 -1.65 3.94
C SER A 71 -13.20 -2.46 4.61
N THR A 72 -13.13 -3.77 4.38
CA THR A 72 -12.07 -4.64 4.91
C THR A 72 -10.68 -4.29 4.37
N ILE A 73 -10.58 -3.87 3.12
CA ILE A 73 -9.30 -3.44 2.54
C ILE A 73 -8.94 -2.06 3.08
N ALA A 74 -9.91 -1.14 3.11
CA ALA A 74 -9.71 0.22 3.59
C ALA A 74 -9.28 0.24 5.08
N ASP A 75 -9.93 -0.57 5.93
CA ASP A 75 -9.57 -0.80 7.33
C ASP A 75 -8.09 -1.16 7.47
N ARG A 76 -7.66 -2.22 6.75
CA ARG A 76 -6.27 -2.69 6.79
C ARG A 76 -5.28 -1.61 6.34
N ILE A 77 -5.62 -0.82 5.33
CA ILE A 77 -4.74 0.25 4.84
C ILE A 77 -4.62 1.35 5.91
N PHE A 78 -5.73 1.81 6.47
CA PHE A 78 -5.71 2.82 7.53
C PHE A 78 -4.94 2.34 8.76
N PHE A 79 -5.14 1.10 9.19
CA PHE A 79 -4.36 0.53 10.29
C PHE A 79 -2.84 0.57 10.03
N ARG A 80 -2.41 0.22 8.81
CA ARG A 80 -0.98 0.26 8.41
C ARG A 80 -0.42 1.67 8.31
N GLN A 81 -1.22 2.64 7.86
CA GLN A 81 -0.86 4.06 7.88
C GLN A 81 -0.70 4.57 9.32
N GLY A 82 -1.60 4.18 10.22
CA GLY A 82 -1.53 4.54 11.63
C GLY A 82 -0.26 4.01 12.30
N MET A 83 0.08 2.73 12.06
CA MET A 83 1.34 2.15 12.53
C MET A 83 2.57 2.88 11.99
N SER A 84 2.57 3.23 10.70
CA SER A 84 3.71 3.92 10.08
C SER A 84 3.85 5.35 10.60
N SER A 85 2.73 6.04 10.86
CA SER A 85 2.71 7.39 11.44
C SER A 85 3.24 7.37 12.88
N MET A 86 2.84 6.37 13.69
CA MET A 86 3.42 6.17 15.02
C MET A 86 4.94 5.98 14.97
N ALA A 87 5.44 5.18 14.01
CA ALA A 87 6.88 4.94 13.87
C ALA A 87 7.66 6.21 13.44
N LEU A 88 6.98 7.17 12.83
CA LEU A 88 7.51 8.51 12.53
C LEU A 88 7.33 9.52 13.68
N ASN A 89 6.81 9.07 14.83
CA ASN A 89 6.41 9.92 15.96
C ASN A 89 5.30 10.94 15.65
N ASP A 90 4.52 10.70 14.58
CA ASP A 90 3.32 11.48 14.29
C ASP A 90 2.09 10.81 14.94
N ALA A 91 1.92 11.10 16.22
CA ALA A 91 0.81 10.57 17.00
C ALA A 91 -0.56 11.12 16.53
N HIS A 92 -0.59 12.31 15.92
CA HIS A 92 -1.83 12.91 15.46
C HIS A 92 -2.37 12.17 14.24
N ASP A 93 -1.54 11.99 13.21
CA ASP A 93 -1.91 11.23 12.02
C ASP A 93 -2.15 9.75 12.33
N ALA A 94 -1.42 9.19 13.29
CA ALA A 94 -1.68 7.84 13.77
C ALA A 94 -3.10 7.69 14.31
N LEU A 95 -3.53 8.58 15.21
CA LEU A 95 -4.86 8.55 15.81
C LEU A 95 -5.96 8.72 14.75
N ILE A 96 -5.78 9.64 13.79
CA ILE A 96 -6.73 9.82 12.68
C ILE A 96 -6.92 8.51 11.92
N ASN A 97 -5.83 7.85 11.55
CA ASN A 97 -5.89 6.62 10.77
C ASN A 97 -6.46 5.44 11.57
N PHE A 98 -6.11 5.30 12.85
CA PHE A 98 -6.73 4.27 13.69
C PHE A 98 -8.23 4.49 13.88
N ASN A 99 -8.69 5.73 14.06
CA ASN A 99 -10.11 6.03 14.17
C ASN A 99 -10.87 5.67 12.87
N LYS A 100 -10.28 5.96 11.70
CA LYS A 100 -10.84 5.54 10.41
C LYS A 100 -10.94 4.02 10.30
N SER A 101 -9.89 3.29 10.68
CA SER A 101 -9.88 1.82 10.71
C SER A 101 -11.00 1.27 11.61
N ILE A 102 -11.12 1.76 12.85
CA ILE A 102 -12.18 1.35 13.78
C ILE A 102 -13.58 1.63 13.22
N SER A 103 -13.78 2.76 12.52
CA SER A 103 -15.10 3.11 11.96
C SER A 103 -15.57 2.20 10.81
N LEU A 104 -14.67 1.39 10.25
CA LEU A 104 -14.95 0.50 9.12
C LEU A 104 -15.18 -0.97 9.53
N ASN A 105 -14.98 -1.28 10.81
CA ASN A 105 -15.11 -2.61 11.42
C ASN A 105 -16.45 -2.72 12.14
#